data_AF-K9H367-F1
#
_entry.id   AF-K9H367-F1
#
_cell.length_a   1.000
_cell.length_b   1.000
_cell.length_c   1.000
_cell.angle_alpha   90.00
_cell.angle_beta   90.00
_cell.angle_gamma   90.00
#
_symmetry.space_group_name_H-M   'P 1'
#
loop_
_entity.id
_entity.type
_entity.pdbx_description
1 polymer ?
#
loop_
_entity_poly.entity_id
_entity_poly.type
_entity_poly.pdbx_seq_one_letter_code
_entity_poly.pdbx_strand_id
1 'polypeptide(L)'
;MPLRHMVSVSASAALLLLAGCAWQQEGTGVVTSDAGAPAGRATLFMEEKAGWPTPLATVTLPDGETFTGKVIPERTEPTTGFAVGTGWGTHSRVGVGSTVILSGPERTSRASALLLSEAGKSMTCDIRTVTPGALRSGGFARCDISDGRSVALEF
;
A
#
# COMPACT_ATOMS: atom_id res chain seq x y z
N MET A 1 -65.71 -15.87 20.88
CA MET A 1 -65.66 -14.94 19.72
C MET A 1 -65.01 -13.65 20.18
N PRO A 2 -64.15 -13.04 19.34
CA PRO A 2 -62.72 -12.82 19.60
C PRO A 2 -62.44 -11.37 20.04
N LEU A 3 -61.24 -10.85 20.34
CA LEU A 3 -59.88 -11.07 19.85
C LEU A 3 -58.97 -10.41 20.92
N ARG A 4 -58.01 -11.13 21.53
CA ARG A 4 -57.02 -10.54 22.45
C ARG A 4 -55.79 -10.10 21.65
N HIS A 5 -55.46 -8.81 21.73
CA HIS A 5 -54.35 -8.20 21.03
C HIS A 5 -53.01 -8.84 21.43
N MET A 6 -52.35 -9.48 20.46
CA MET A 6 -50.93 -9.83 20.54
C MET A 6 -50.12 -8.55 20.31
N VAL A 7 -49.52 -8.05 21.38
CA VAL A 7 -48.49 -7.01 21.32
C VAL A 7 -47.23 -7.65 20.72
N SER A 8 -46.98 -7.39 19.44
CA SER A 8 -45.76 -7.78 18.74
C SER A 8 -44.65 -6.79 19.11
N VAL A 9 -43.80 -7.17 20.06
CA VAL A 9 -42.55 -6.45 20.35
C VAL A 9 -41.54 -6.87 19.29
N SER A 10 -41.42 -6.08 18.22
CA SER A 10 -40.42 -6.29 17.19
C SER A 10 -39.07 -5.82 17.71
N ALA A 11 -38.25 -6.76 18.17
CA ALA A 11 -36.86 -6.50 18.56
C ALA A 11 -36.02 -6.31 17.29
N SER A 12 -35.78 -5.06 16.90
CA SER A 12 -34.80 -4.71 15.87
C SER A 12 -33.39 -5.02 16.39
N ALA A 13 -32.90 -6.23 16.10
CA ALA A 13 -31.52 -6.62 16.31
C ALA A 13 -30.64 -5.83 15.32
N ALA A 14 -29.98 -4.78 15.83
CA ALA A 14 -28.95 -4.05 15.11
C ALA A 14 -27.71 -4.95 14.96
N LEU A 15 -27.57 -5.63 13.82
CA LEU A 15 -26.30 -6.21 13.40
C LEU A 15 -25.33 -5.07 13.03
N LEU A 16 -24.53 -4.65 14.00
CA LEU A 16 -23.30 -3.90 13.77
C LEU A 16 -22.32 -4.81 13.03
N LEU A 17 -22.37 -4.79 11.71
CA LEU A 17 -21.34 -5.38 10.85
C LEU A 17 -20.02 -4.66 11.16
N LEU A 18 -19.11 -5.36 11.84
CA LEU A 18 -17.70 -4.99 11.91
C LEU A 18 -17.10 -5.13 10.49
N ALA A 19 -17.31 -4.11 9.65
CA ALA A 19 -16.51 -3.92 8.46
C ALA A 19 -15.08 -3.58 8.93
N GLY A 20 -14.23 -4.59 9.04
CA GLY A 20 -12.79 -4.35 9.14
C GLY A 20 -12.39 -3.45 7.97
N CYS A 21 -11.68 -2.36 8.26
CA CYS A 21 -11.26 -1.39 7.25
C CYS A 21 -10.19 -2.00 6.32
N ALA A 22 -10.60 -2.89 5.41
CA ALA A 22 -9.82 -3.20 4.23
C ALA A 22 -9.80 -1.92 3.39
N TRP A 23 -8.60 -1.37 3.17
CA TRP A 23 -8.49 -0.16 2.37
C TRP A 23 -8.36 -0.53 0.88
N GLN A 24 -8.89 0.36 0.05
CA GLN A 24 -8.80 0.28 -1.40
C GLN A 24 -8.37 1.66 -1.90
N GLN A 25 -7.57 1.69 -2.96
CA GLN A 25 -7.19 2.92 -3.65
C GLN A 25 -7.25 2.72 -5.14
N GLU A 26 -7.79 3.73 -5.80
CA GLU A 26 -7.89 3.80 -7.24
C GLU A 26 -6.95 4.87 -7.75
N GLY A 27 -6.42 4.63 -8.95
CA GLY A 27 -5.58 5.56 -9.67
C GLY A 27 -5.88 5.50 -11.15
N THR A 28 -5.38 6.49 -11.89
CA THR A 28 -5.50 6.48 -13.34
C THR A 28 -4.23 7.02 -13.98
N GLY A 29 -4.08 6.78 -15.27
CA GLY A 29 -2.88 7.21 -15.97
C GLY A 29 -3.00 7.11 -17.46
N VAL A 30 -1.87 7.32 -18.12
CA VAL A 30 -1.75 7.28 -19.58
C VAL A 30 -0.79 6.18 -19.98
N VAL A 31 -1.20 5.38 -20.97
CA VAL A 31 -0.35 4.42 -21.64
C VAL A 31 0.33 5.12 -22.80
N THR A 32 1.64 4.92 -22.91
CA THR A 32 2.46 5.37 -24.03
C THR A 32 2.94 4.14 -24.78
N SER A 33 2.76 4.13 -26.10
CA SER A 33 3.26 3.05 -26.96
C SER A 33 4.79 3.00 -26.97
N ASP A 34 5.32 1.90 -27.47
CA ASP A 34 6.75 1.74 -27.79
C ASP A 34 7.27 2.85 -28.72
N ALA A 35 6.42 3.35 -29.63
CA ALA A 35 6.71 4.49 -30.50
C ALA A 35 6.63 5.86 -29.80
N GLY A 36 6.32 5.91 -28.49
CA GLY A 36 6.23 7.16 -27.72
C GLY A 36 4.91 7.92 -27.87
N ALA A 37 3.90 7.35 -28.52
CA ALA A 37 2.60 7.99 -28.73
C ALA A 37 1.61 7.64 -27.60
N PRO A 38 0.69 8.55 -27.22
CA PRO A 38 -0.39 8.21 -26.29
C PRO A 38 -1.27 7.10 -26.87
N ALA A 39 -1.41 5.99 -26.14
CA ALA A 39 -2.16 4.79 -26.54
C ALA A 39 -3.49 4.61 -25.78
N GLY A 40 -3.78 5.49 -24.81
CA GLY A 40 -5.05 5.51 -24.07
C GLY A 40 -4.86 5.68 -22.57
N ARG A 41 -5.94 5.48 -21.81
CA ARG A 41 -5.92 5.55 -20.34
C ARG A 41 -5.77 4.18 -19.72
N ALA A 42 -4.96 4.11 -18.66
CA ALA A 42 -4.90 2.97 -17.76
C ALA A 42 -5.59 3.31 -16.44
N THR A 43 -6.10 2.29 -15.76
CA THR A 43 -6.58 2.39 -14.37
C THR A 43 -5.71 1.54 -13.47
N LEU A 44 -5.55 1.99 -12.23
CA LEU A 44 -4.87 1.30 -11.16
C LEU A 44 -5.89 1.02 -10.06
N PHE A 45 -5.84 -0.17 -9.51
CA PHE A 45 -6.55 -0.55 -8.31
C PHE A 45 -5.55 -1.19 -7.34
N MET A 46 -5.54 -0.73 -6.09
CA MET A 46 -4.73 -1.29 -5.02
C MET A 46 -5.62 -1.68 -3.86
N GLU A 47 -5.44 -2.88 -3.34
CA GLU A 47 -6.17 -3.36 -2.17
C GLU A 47 -5.27 -4.08 -1.19
N GLU A 48 -5.61 -3.96 0.09
CA GLU A 48 -5.05 -4.85 1.11
C GLU A 48 -5.85 -6.14 1.15
N LYS A 49 -5.21 -7.24 0.76
CA LYS A 49 -5.82 -8.56 0.77
C LYS A 49 -5.50 -9.27 2.08
N ALA A 50 -6.54 -9.65 2.82
CA ALA A 50 -6.38 -10.42 4.05
C ALA A 50 -5.53 -11.69 3.80
N GLY A 51 -4.52 -11.90 4.66
CA GLY A 51 -3.56 -13.01 4.52
C GLY A 51 -2.31 -12.68 3.70
N TRP A 52 -2.18 -11.46 3.16
CA TRP A 52 -0.97 -11.01 2.47
C TRP A 52 -0.25 -9.91 3.27
N PRO A 53 1.08 -9.94 3.38
CA PRO A 53 1.85 -8.93 4.12
C PRO A 53 2.00 -7.60 3.36
N THR A 54 1.57 -7.55 2.10
CA THR A 54 1.73 -6.42 1.18
C THR A 54 0.49 -6.26 0.32
N PRO A 55 0.13 -5.04 -0.10
CA PRO A 55 -1.04 -4.83 -0.95
C PRO A 55 -0.84 -5.43 -2.34
N LEU A 56 -1.97 -5.77 -2.96
CA LEU A 56 -2.05 -6.23 -4.34
C LEU A 56 -2.38 -5.02 -5.22
N ALA A 57 -1.67 -4.87 -6.33
CA ALA A 57 -1.95 -3.89 -7.35
C ALA A 57 -2.45 -4.60 -8.62
N THR A 58 -3.48 -4.02 -9.21
CA THR A 58 -4.06 -4.42 -10.49
C THR A 58 -4.06 -3.20 -11.41
N VAL A 59 -3.42 -3.30 -12.57
CA VAL A 59 -3.45 -2.27 -13.61
C VAL A 59 -4.25 -2.79 -14.79
N THR A 60 -5.23 -2.01 -15.26
CA THR A 60 -6.01 -2.32 -16.46
C THR A 60 -5.65 -1.34 -17.56
N LEU A 61 -5.26 -1.87 -18.71
CA LEU A 61 -4.90 -1.11 -19.91
C LEU A 61 -6.14 -0.78 -20.75
N PRO A 62 -6.05 0.17 -21.70
CA PRO A 62 -7.19 0.58 -22.53
C PRO A 62 -7.69 -0.52 -23.49
N ASP A 63 -6.86 -1.52 -23.78
CA ASP A 63 -7.22 -2.73 -24.54
C ASP A 63 -7.92 -3.80 -23.68
N GLY A 64 -8.06 -3.56 -22.37
CA GLY A 64 -8.64 -4.49 -21.40
C GLY A 64 -7.64 -5.49 -20.81
N GLU A 65 -6.37 -5.47 -21.23
CA GLU A 65 -5.33 -6.32 -20.64
C GLU A 65 -5.11 -5.91 -19.17
N THR A 66 -5.10 -6.90 -18.27
CA THR A 66 -4.93 -6.69 -16.83
C THR A 66 -3.59 -7.26 -16.35
N PHE A 67 -2.93 -6.52 -15.46
CA PHE A 67 -1.68 -6.91 -14.84
C PHE A 67 -1.87 -6.89 -13.34
N THR A 68 -1.58 -8.01 -12.66
CA THR A 68 -1.78 -8.14 -11.22
C THR A 68 -0.50 -8.60 -10.53
N GLY A 69 -0.21 -8.04 -9.36
CA GLY A 69 0.98 -8.41 -8.59
C GLY A 69 1.09 -7.68 -7.26
N LYS A 70 2.12 -8.02 -6.49
CA LYS A 70 2.33 -7.43 -5.16
C LYS A 70 3.14 -6.14 -5.26
N VAL A 71 2.80 -5.18 -4.40
CA VAL A 71 3.61 -3.99 -4.19
C VAL A 71 4.56 -4.24 -3.02
N ILE A 72 5.85 -4.07 -3.24
CA ILE A 72 6.91 -4.28 -2.26
C ILE A 72 7.45 -2.90 -1.85
N PRO A 73 7.12 -2.40 -0.64
CA PRO A 73 7.68 -1.15 -0.14
C PRO A 73 9.19 -1.30 0.10
N GLU A 74 9.97 -0.34 -0.38
CA GLU A 74 11.40 -0.28 -0.10
C GLU A 74 11.61 0.13 1.37
N ARG A 75 12.41 -0.66 2.08
CA ARG A 75 12.77 -0.42 3.48
C ARG A 75 14.27 -0.18 3.54
N THR A 76 14.69 0.85 4.25
CA THR A 76 16.09 1.01 4.64
C THR A 76 16.25 0.29 5.97
N GLU A 77 17.07 -0.76 5.99
CA GLU A 77 17.52 -1.33 7.26
C GLU A 77 18.30 -0.24 8.01
N PRO A 78 18.02 0.01 9.30
CA PRO A 78 18.70 1.06 10.01
C PRO A 78 20.18 0.69 10.09
N THR A 79 21.05 1.61 9.66
CA THR A 79 22.47 1.51 9.97
C THR A 79 22.58 1.66 11.48
N THR A 80 23.09 0.64 12.17
CA THR A 80 23.33 0.69 13.62
C THR A 80 24.34 1.80 13.94
N GLY A 81 23.83 2.99 14.26
CA GLY A 81 24.61 4.10 14.77
C GLY A 81 24.88 3.91 16.25
N PHE A 82 26.15 3.74 16.63
CA PHE A 82 26.55 3.78 18.04
C PHE A 82 26.55 5.24 18.53
N ALA A 83 25.56 5.62 19.33
CA ALA A 83 25.58 6.87 20.07
C ALA A 83 26.11 6.63 21.49
N VAL A 84 27.31 7.13 21.79
CA VAL A 84 27.86 7.20 23.15
C VAL A 84 27.39 8.50 23.81
N GLY A 85 26.47 8.40 24.78
CA GLY A 85 26.05 9.53 25.60
C GLY A 85 26.98 9.72 26.80
N THR A 86 27.61 10.88 26.93
CA THR A 86 28.38 11.27 28.12
C THR A 86 27.44 11.80 29.20
N GLY A 87 27.24 11.03 30.27
CA GLY A 87 26.51 11.48 31.47
C GLY A 87 27.39 12.39 32.35
N TRP A 88 26.87 13.55 32.73
CA TRP A 88 27.51 14.43 33.72
C TRP A 88 27.09 13.99 35.12
N GLY A 89 28.03 13.42 35.88
CA GLY A 89 27.81 12.98 37.25
C GLY A 89 28.04 14.10 38.25
N THR A 90 27.00 14.49 39.00
CA THR A 90 27.16 15.17 40.29
C THR A 90 26.90 14.18 41.42
N HIS A 91 27.99 13.81 42.08
CA HIS A 91 28.09 13.16 43.40
C HIS A 91 27.47 11.76 43.59
N SER A 92 28.39 10.78 43.68
CA SER A 92 28.31 9.57 44.53
C SER A 92 27.26 8.49 44.22
N ARG A 93 26.73 8.38 43.01
CA ARG A 93 26.02 7.16 42.58
C ARG A 93 26.45 6.77 41.18
N VAL A 94 26.89 5.51 41.03
CA VAL A 94 27.15 4.88 39.73
C VAL A 94 25.84 4.90 38.94
N GLY A 95 25.74 5.81 37.97
CA GLY A 95 24.57 5.92 37.11
C GLY A 95 24.55 4.78 36.11
N VAL A 96 23.61 3.86 36.26
CA VAL A 96 23.32 2.83 35.24
C VAL A 96 22.55 3.53 34.12
N GLY A 97 23.25 3.92 33.05
CA GLY A 97 22.61 4.45 31.85
C GLY A 97 22.05 3.28 31.03
N SER A 98 20.73 3.22 30.86
CA SER A 98 20.10 2.29 29.92
C SER A 98 20.18 2.87 28.51
N THR A 99 20.97 2.25 27.64
CA THR A 99 20.92 2.49 26.20
C THR A 99 19.59 1.99 25.67
N VAL A 100 18.69 2.91 25.27
CA VAL A 100 17.46 2.54 24.57
C VAL A 100 17.73 2.68 23.07
N ILE A 101 17.99 1.56 22.40
CA ILE A 101 18.07 1.51 20.94
C ILE A 101 16.64 1.48 20.40
N LEU A 102 16.11 2.62 19.98
CA LEU A 102 14.88 2.68 19.18
C LEU A 102 15.24 2.57 17.70
N SER A 103 15.72 1.40 17.27
CA SER A 103 15.98 1.14 15.85
C SER A 103 14.80 0.37 15.25
N GLY A 104 13.88 1.12 14.65
CA GLY A 104 12.90 0.57 13.71
C GLY A 104 13.39 0.75 12.26
N PRO A 105 12.94 -0.06 11.30
CA PRO A 105 13.26 0.16 9.89
C PRO A 105 12.76 1.53 9.42
N GLU A 106 13.62 2.31 8.79
CA GLU A 106 13.21 3.54 8.10
C GLU A 106 12.40 3.14 6.87
N ARG A 107 11.17 3.66 6.78
CA ARG A 107 10.34 3.47 5.60
C ARG A 107 10.67 4.55 4.59
N THR A 108 10.84 4.17 3.33
CA THR A 108 11.10 5.13 2.25
C THR A 108 9.78 5.52 1.56
N SER A 109 9.82 6.60 0.78
CA SER A 109 8.72 6.96 -0.15
C SER A 109 8.73 6.14 -1.43
N ARG A 110 9.39 4.98 -1.46
CA ARG A 110 9.55 4.14 -2.65
C ARG A 110 8.95 2.76 -2.44
N ALA A 111 8.41 2.22 -3.52
CA ALA A 111 7.98 0.84 -3.60
C ALA A 111 8.20 0.34 -5.03
N SER A 112 8.26 -0.97 -5.20
CA SER A 112 8.35 -1.59 -6.52
C SER A 112 7.29 -2.66 -6.65
N ALA A 113 6.81 -2.89 -7.87
CA ALA A 113 5.89 -4.00 -8.14
C ALA A 113 6.30 -4.72 -9.41
N LEU A 114 6.15 -6.04 -9.40
CA LEU A 114 6.18 -6.87 -10.59
C LEU A 114 4.77 -7.44 -10.78
N LEU A 115 4.10 -6.98 -11.83
CA LEU A 115 2.74 -7.37 -12.17
C LEU A 115 2.79 -8.31 -13.39
N LEU A 116 1.93 -9.32 -13.39
CA LEU A 116 1.84 -10.30 -14.45
C LEU A 116 0.45 -10.27 -15.08
N SER A 117 0.39 -10.37 -16.40
CA SER A 117 -0.85 -10.54 -17.14
C SER A 117 -1.17 -12.01 -17.38
N GLU A 118 -2.44 -12.31 -17.63
CA GLU A 118 -2.87 -13.65 -18.08
C GLU A 118 -2.30 -14.00 -19.46
N ALA A 119 -1.95 -13.00 -20.27
CA ALA A 119 -1.33 -13.16 -21.57
C ALA A 119 0.19 -13.48 -21.51
N GLY A 120 0.76 -13.60 -20.32
CA GLY A 120 2.17 -13.96 -20.11
C GLY A 120 3.17 -12.79 -20.21
N LYS A 121 2.69 -11.56 -20.36
CA LYS A 121 3.51 -10.34 -20.27
C LYS A 121 3.73 -9.92 -18.82
N SER A 122 4.83 -9.21 -18.57
CA SER A 122 5.12 -8.60 -17.27
C SER A 122 5.09 -7.07 -17.34
N MET A 123 4.79 -6.44 -16.22
CA MET A 123 4.84 -5.00 -16.03
C MET A 123 5.61 -4.72 -14.73
N THR A 124 6.71 -3.98 -14.84
CA THR A 124 7.51 -3.57 -13.67
C THR A 124 7.20 -2.13 -13.34
N CYS A 125 6.85 -1.84 -12.09
CA CYS A 125 6.51 -0.49 -11.64
C CYS A 125 7.50 0.04 -10.60
N ASP A 126 8.01 1.25 -10.82
CA ASP A 126 8.63 2.10 -9.80
C ASP A 126 7.55 3.02 -9.23
N ILE A 127 7.30 2.89 -7.93
CA ILE A 127 6.21 3.57 -7.23
C ILE A 127 6.80 4.56 -6.25
N ARG A 128 6.27 5.79 -6.24
CA ARG A 128 6.62 6.81 -5.26
C ARG A 128 5.40 7.30 -4.51
N THR A 129 5.47 7.24 -3.19
CA THR A 129 4.38 7.69 -2.32
C THR A 129 4.66 9.09 -1.80
N VAL A 130 3.59 9.87 -1.59
CA VAL A 130 3.71 11.21 -0.99
C VAL A 130 4.29 11.11 0.43
N THR A 131 3.79 10.16 1.22
CA THR A 131 4.27 9.89 2.59
C THR A 131 5.10 8.61 2.62
N PRO A 132 6.29 8.61 3.25
CA PRO A 132 7.12 7.41 3.36
C PRO A 132 6.38 6.23 3.98
N GLY A 133 6.41 5.09 3.31
CA GLY A 133 5.80 3.84 3.80
C GLY A 133 4.28 3.81 3.87
N ALA A 134 3.59 4.80 3.30
CA ALA A 134 2.14 4.90 3.28
C ALA A 134 1.62 5.03 1.84
N LEU A 135 1.32 3.88 1.20
CA LEU A 135 0.68 3.86 -0.13
C LEU A 135 -0.67 4.59 -0.15
N ARG A 136 -1.31 4.71 1.03
CA ARG A 136 -2.59 5.40 1.25
C ARG A 136 -2.59 6.91 1.14
N SER A 137 -1.41 7.52 1.13
CA SER A 137 -1.30 8.97 1.01
C SER A 137 -1.37 9.47 -0.44
N GLY A 138 -1.60 8.57 -1.38
CA GLY A 138 -1.40 8.83 -2.80
C GLY A 138 0.07 8.78 -3.23
N GLY A 139 0.30 8.97 -4.52
CA GLY A 139 1.59 8.84 -5.17
C GLY A 139 1.52 8.80 -6.69
N PHE A 140 2.65 8.45 -7.30
CA PHE A 140 2.72 8.15 -8.72
C PHE A 140 3.45 6.83 -8.94
N ALA A 141 3.14 6.15 -10.03
CA ALA A 141 3.87 4.98 -10.49
C ALA A 141 4.29 5.15 -11.96
N ARG A 142 5.53 4.79 -12.25
CA ARG A 142 6.01 4.60 -13.62
C ARG A 142 6.17 3.11 -13.84
N CYS A 143 5.46 2.58 -14.82
CA CYS A 143 5.49 1.16 -15.14
C CYS A 143 5.98 0.94 -16.57
N ASP A 144 6.84 -0.04 -16.75
CA ASP A 144 7.35 -0.49 -18.04
C ASP A 144 6.85 -1.92 -18.31
N ILE A 145 6.26 -2.14 -19.48
CA ILE A 145 5.71 -3.43 -19.90
C ILE A 145 6.75 -4.16 -20.74
N SER A 146 6.81 -5.49 -20.63
CA SER A 146 7.74 -6.34 -21.39
C SER A 146 7.60 -6.23 -22.92
N ASP A 147 6.52 -5.63 -23.43
CA ASP A 147 6.30 -5.36 -24.86
C ASP A 147 6.76 -3.97 -25.31
N GLY A 148 7.41 -3.19 -24.43
CA GLY A 148 7.99 -1.88 -24.75
C GLY A 148 7.06 -0.69 -24.49
N ARG A 149 5.78 -0.93 -24.18
CA ARG A 149 4.87 0.13 -23.73
C ARG A 149 5.26 0.60 -22.32
N SER A 150 4.90 1.84 -22.00
CA SER A 150 5.06 2.39 -20.65
C SER A 150 3.74 3.00 -20.16
N VAL A 151 3.55 3.03 -18.84
CA VAL A 151 2.37 3.57 -18.18
C VAL A 151 2.80 4.51 -17.07
N ALA A 152 2.25 5.73 -17.05
CA ALA A 152 2.41 6.66 -15.94
C ALA A 152 1.07 6.80 -15.22
N LEU A 153 1.03 6.43 -13.94
CA LEU A 153 -0.16 6.39 -13.10
C LEU A 153 -0.03 7.39 -11.95
N GLU A 154 -1.14 8.03 -11.58
CA GLU A 154 -1.33 8.78 -10.34
C GLU A 154 -2.41 8.12 -9.49
N PHE A 155 -2.28 8.19 -8.17
CA PHE A 155 -3.20 7.58 -7.20
C PHE A 155 -3.13 8.26 -5.84
#